data_AF-A0A7V2CJ24-F1
#
_entry.id   AF-A0A7V2CJ24-F1
#
_cell.length_a   1.000
_cell.length_b   1.000
_cell.length_c   1.000
_cell.angle_alpha   90.00
_cell.angle_beta   90.00
_cell.angle_gamma   90.00
#
_symmetry.space_group_name_H-M   'P 1'
#
loop_
_entity.id
_entity.type
_entity.pdbx_description
1 polymer ?
#
loop_
_entity_poly.entity_id
_entity_poly.type
_entity_poly.pdbx_seq_one_letter_code
_entity_poly.pdbx_strand_id
1 'polypeptide(L)'
;MELRHKFGLLALIYVVSLSANLILSAWCIVVYFRSAFQEYQATIVRQEDVEQLRTLLRRQESLFDESQSADQLAAAYGPLEADVTAAIGHMDLEMSEGPAAPLWQHIKALARRKHEATGARIAALTGQPPEGRPDATLSEPERRLFHELDAQLGQAGIRFSLQRHRRVDAAAATQQRVMTILTVSAVCGVVLCVIGLIFVRRWVLRPV
;
A
#
# COMPACT_ATOMS: atom_id res chain seq x y z
N MET A 1 34.46 -40.38 -36.12
CA MET A 1 33.08 -40.15 -35.66
C MET A 1 32.99 -39.53 -34.25
N GLU A 2 33.94 -39.79 -33.33
CA GLU A 2 33.84 -39.30 -31.94
C GLU A 2 33.82 -37.76 -31.75
N LEU A 3 34.56 -37.00 -32.57
CA LEU A 3 34.65 -35.54 -32.44
C LEU A 3 33.30 -34.83 -32.64
N ARG A 4 32.49 -35.28 -33.61
CA ARG A 4 31.16 -34.70 -33.86
C ARG A 4 30.22 -34.87 -32.67
N HIS A 5 30.28 -36.02 -32.00
CA HIS A 5 29.47 -36.29 -30.81
C HIS A 5 29.89 -35.42 -29.63
N LYS A 6 31.21 -35.26 -29.41
CA LYS A 6 31.76 -34.37 -28.36
C LYS A 6 31.37 -32.91 -28.57
N PHE A 7 31.43 -32.41 -29.82
CA PHE A 7 30.99 -31.04 -30.14
C PHE A 7 29.48 -30.85 -30.00
N GLY A 8 28.67 -31.84 -30.42
CA GLY A 8 27.22 -31.81 -30.24
C GLY A 8 26.81 -31.75 -28.76
N LEU A 9 27.47 -32.54 -27.91
CA LEU A 9 27.25 -32.52 -26.47
C LEU A 9 27.61 -31.16 -25.86
N LEU A 10 28.73 -30.56 -26.28
CA LEU A 10 29.17 -29.26 -25.78
C LEU A 10 28.22 -28.13 -26.18
N ALA A 11 27.71 -28.17 -27.41
CA ALA A 11 26.67 -27.26 -27.88
C ALA A 11 25.35 -27.43 -27.10
N LEU A 12 24.93 -28.66 -26.82
CA LEU A 12 23.73 -28.94 -26.03
C LEU A 12 23.85 -28.40 -24.61
N ILE A 13 24.97 -28.69 -23.92
CA ILE A 13 25.24 -28.18 -22.56
C ILE A 13 25.19 -26.64 -22.56
N TYR A 14 25.77 -26.01 -23.57
CA TYR A 14 25.76 -24.56 -23.70
C TYR A 14 24.34 -23.99 -23.85
N VAL A 15 23.52 -24.56 -24.75
CA VAL A 15 22.14 -24.13 -24.98
C VAL A 15 21.27 -24.34 -23.74
N VAL A 16 21.41 -25.48 -23.06
CA VAL A 16 20.67 -25.78 -21.83
C VAL A 16 21.06 -24.82 -20.71
N SER A 17 22.35 -24.54 -20.54
CA SER A 17 22.84 -23.60 -19.53
C SER A 17 22.34 -22.18 -19.81
N LEU A 18 22.36 -21.73 -21.06
CA LEU A 18 21.82 -20.44 -21.49
C LEU A 18 20.31 -20.34 -21.18
N SER A 19 19.55 -21.38 -21.53
CA SER A 19 18.10 -21.44 -21.33
C SER A 19 17.75 -21.43 -19.84
N ALA A 20 18.46 -22.22 -19.03
CA ALA A 20 18.28 -22.24 -17.57
C ALA A 20 18.55 -20.86 -16.95
N ASN A 21 19.59 -20.17 -17.40
CA ASN A 21 19.92 -18.84 -16.90
C ASN A 21 18.85 -17.80 -17.28
N LEU A 22 18.27 -17.93 -18.48
CA LEU A 22 17.20 -17.06 -18.97
C LEU A 22 15.89 -17.30 -18.21
N ILE A 23 15.54 -18.57 -17.96
CA ILE A 23 14.39 -18.95 -17.13
C ILE A 23 14.55 -18.44 -15.70
N LEU A 24 15.73 -18.63 -15.09
CA LEU A 24 15.99 -18.16 -13.73
C LEU A 24 15.89 -16.63 -13.64
N SER A 25 16.43 -15.92 -14.64
CA SER A 25 16.34 -14.46 -14.71
C SER A 25 14.89 -13.99 -14.86
N ALA A 26 14.11 -14.64 -15.74
CA ALA A 26 12.68 -14.34 -15.90
C ALA A 26 11.88 -14.63 -14.61
N TRP A 27 12.20 -15.73 -13.92
CA TRP A 27 11.56 -16.07 -12.65
C TRP A 27 11.85 -15.04 -11.57
N CYS A 28 13.12 -14.61 -11.41
CA CYS A 28 13.49 -13.56 -10.48
C CYS A 28 12.72 -12.26 -10.73
N ILE A 29 12.47 -11.92 -11.99
CA ILE A 29 11.68 -10.75 -12.38
C ILE A 29 10.23 -10.89 -11.95
N VAL A 30 9.60 -12.04 -12.24
CA VAL A 30 8.20 -12.29 -11.86
C VAL A 30 8.03 -12.22 -10.35
N VAL A 31 8.95 -12.83 -9.59
CA VAL A 31 8.93 -12.79 -8.11
C VAL A 31 9.09 -11.36 -7.60
N TYR A 32 10.01 -10.59 -8.18
CA TYR A 32 10.22 -9.19 -7.82
C TYR A 32 8.96 -8.34 -8.05
N PHE A 33 8.34 -8.45 -9.23
CA PHE A 33 7.11 -7.72 -9.54
C PHE A 33 5.95 -8.09 -8.62
N ARG A 34 5.82 -9.39 -8.28
CA ARG A 34 4.78 -9.83 -7.35
C ARG A 34 4.93 -9.16 -5.98
N SER A 35 6.17 -9.06 -5.47
CA SER A 35 6.46 -8.38 -4.20
C SER A 35 6.16 -6.88 -4.28
N ALA A 36 6.62 -6.19 -5.33
CA ALA A 36 6.37 -4.76 -5.51
C ALA A 36 4.87 -4.45 -5.67
N PHE A 37 4.12 -5.32 -6.35
CA PHE A 37 2.68 -5.15 -6.55
C PHE A 37 1.88 -5.37 -5.26
N GLN A 38 2.26 -6.36 -4.44
CA GLN A 38 1.67 -6.56 -3.11
C GLN A 38 1.87 -5.33 -2.23
N GLU A 39 3.07 -4.76 -2.22
CA GLU A 39 3.35 -3.56 -1.43
C GLU A 39 2.59 -2.32 -1.95
N TYR A 40 2.41 -2.20 -3.26
CA TYR A 40 1.59 -1.17 -3.88
C TYR A 40 0.11 -1.30 -3.50
N GLN A 41 -0.46 -2.52 -3.59
CA GLN A 41 -1.84 -2.80 -3.20
C GLN A 41 -2.08 -2.48 -1.73
N ALA A 42 -1.20 -2.92 -0.83
CA ALA A 42 -1.30 -2.61 0.60
C ALA A 42 -1.32 -1.10 0.87
N THR A 43 -0.55 -0.32 0.09
CA THR A 43 -0.53 1.14 0.25
C THR A 43 -1.81 1.82 -0.26
N ILE A 44 -2.47 1.26 -1.28
CA ILE A 44 -3.78 1.74 -1.75
C ILE A 44 -4.85 1.49 -0.70
N VAL A 45 -4.91 0.27 -0.16
CA VAL A 45 -5.90 -0.11 0.87
C VAL A 45 -5.81 0.85 2.06
N ARG A 46 -4.60 1.14 2.56
CA ARG A 46 -4.41 2.14 3.64
C ARG A 46 -4.91 3.53 3.30
N GLN A 47 -4.75 3.98 2.06
CA GLN A 47 -5.22 5.29 1.66
C GLN A 47 -6.76 5.32 1.63
N GLU A 48 -7.37 4.24 1.18
CA GLU A 48 -8.83 4.05 1.19
C GLU A 48 -9.37 4.01 2.63
N ASP A 49 -8.73 3.25 3.52
CA ASP A 49 -9.09 3.17 4.94
C ASP A 49 -9.03 4.53 5.64
N VAL A 50 -7.98 5.33 5.36
CA VAL A 50 -7.86 6.70 5.89
C VAL A 50 -9.02 7.57 5.40
N GLU A 51 -9.37 7.52 4.11
CA GLU A 51 -10.45 8.36 3.57
C GLU A 51 -11.84 7.89 4.04
N GLN A 52 -12.02 6.58 4.22
CA GLN A 52 -13.22 6.03 4.86
C GLN A 52 -13.35 6.53 6.30
N LEU A 53 -12.27 6.51 7.08
CA LEU A 53 -12.26 7.03 8.45
C LEU A 53 -12.59 8.53 8.51
N ARG A 54 -12.04 9.33 7.58
CA ARG A 54 -12.36 10.75 7.45
C ARG A 54 -13.83 10.98 7.10
N THR A 55 -14.38 10.14 6.22
CA THR A 55 -15.80 10.20 5.84
C THR A 55 -16.71 9.88 7.04
N LEU A 56 -16.36 8.86 7.83
CA LEU A 56 -17.06 8.54 9.08
C LEU A 56 -17.01 9.70 10.08
N LEU A 57 -15.85 10.32 10.27
CA LEU A 57 -15.69 11.47 11.18
C LEU A 57 -16.52 12.68 10.75
N ARG A 58 -16.54 13.02 9.46
CA ARG A 58 -17.40 14.08 8.93
C ARG A 58 -18.88 13.76 9.10
N ARG A 59 -19.25 12.49 8.92
CA ARG A 59 -20.64 12.06 9.14
C ARG A 59 -21.03 12.19 10.62
N GLN A 60 -20.15 11.80 11.53
CA GLN A 60 -20.34 11.99 12.96
C GLN A 60 -20.51 13.47 13.34
N GLU A 61 -19.67 14.36 12.80
CA GLU A 61 -19.80 15.80 13.03
C GLU A 61 -21.16 16.31 12.51
N SER A 62 -21.55 15.93 11.28
CA SER A 62 -22.83 16.35 10.69
C SER A 62 -24.05 15.94 11.51
N LEU A 63 -23.99 14.81 12.25
CA LEU A 63 -25.11 14.40 13.10
C LEU A 63 -25.40 15.41 14.21
N PHE A 64 -24.41 16.09 14.77
CA PHE A 64 -24.65 17.11 15.80
C PHE A 64 -25.30 18.38 15.23
N ASP A 65 -25.11 18.64 13.94
CA ASP A 65 -25.73 19.78 13.25
C ASP A 65 -27.13 19.41 12.69
N GLU A 66 -27.35 18.14 12.32
CA GLU A 66 -28.61 17.65 11.71
C GLU A 66 -29.66 17.16 12.73
N SER A 67 -29.25 16.75 13.94
CA SER A 67 -30.14 16.05 14.87
C SER A 67 -31.19 16.97 15.51
N GLN A 68 -32.45 16.54 15.44
CA GLN A 68 -33.59 17.24 16.05
C GLN A 68 -33.81 16.85 17.53
N SER A 69 -33.27 15.72 17.98
CA SER A 69 -33.37 15.29 19.39
C SER A 69 -32.13 14.55 19.91
N ALA A 70 -31.88 14.68 21.22
CA ALA A 70 -30.76 14.05 21.91
C ALA A 70 -30.80 12.51 21.83
N ASP A 71 -31.98 11.91 21.89
CA ASP A 71 -32.13 10.45 21.86
C ASP A 71 -31.85 9.89 20.46
N GLN A 72 -32.26 10.62 19.41
CA GLN A 72 -31.92 10.27 18.02
C GLN A 72 -30.42 10.40 17.77
N LEU A 73 -29.80 11.48 18.27
CA LEU A 73 -28.36 11.68 18.18
C LEU A 73 -27.60 10.53 18.86
N ALA A 74 -27.97 10.19 20.11
CA ALA A 74 -27.34 9.10 20.85
C ALA A 74 -27.47 7.76 20.11
N ALA A 75 -28.66 7.45 19.58
CA ALA A 75 -28.92 6.22 18.85
C ALA A 75 -28.15 6.14 17.52
N ALA A 76 -28.01 7.25 16.79
CA ALA A 76 -27.30 7.29 15.51
C ALA A 76 -25.77 7.36 15.67
N TYR A 77 -25.28 8.02 16.73
CA TYR A 77 -23.85 8.23 16.96
C TYR A 77 -23.13 6.95 17.42
N GLY A 78 -23.77 6.16 18.29
CA GLY A 78 -23.16 4.94 18.85
C GLY A 78 -22.62 3.97 17.80
N PRO A 79 -23.41 3.58 16.78
CA PRO A 79 -22.93 2.73 15.69
C PRO A 79 -21.75 3.33 14.92
N LEU A 80 -21.82 4.62 14.56
CA LEU A 80 -20.72 5.28 13.85
C LEU A 80 -19.44 5.34 14.68
N GLU A 81 -19.55 5.51 16.01
CA GLU A 81 -18.39 5.49 16.90
C GLU A 81 -17.76 4.10 17.00
N ALA A 82 -18.58 3.05 16.98
CA ALA A 82 -18.09 1.68 16.88
C ALA A 82 -17.34 1.45 15.56
N ASP A 83 -17.87 1.96 14.44
CA ASP A 83 -17.23 1.86 13.12
C ASP A 83 -15.89 2.61 13.07
N VAL A 84 -15.84 3.83 13.62
CA VAL A 84 -14.60 4.62 13.76
C VAL A 84 -13.58 3.88 14.62
N THR A 85 -14.00 3.33 15.75
CA THR A 85 -13.12 2.59 16.67
C THR A 85 -12.59 1.32 16.02
N ALA A 86 -13.44 0.58 15.30
CA ALA A 86 -13.07 -0.62 14.57
C ALA A 86 -12.08 -0.31 13.45
N ALA A 87 -12.32 0.76 12.67
CA ALA A 87 -11.41 1.20 11.61
C ALA A 87 -10.05 1.61 12.16
N ILE A 88 -10.00 2.38 13.24
CA ILE A 88 -8.73 2.71 13.93
C ILE A 88 -8.04 1.44 14.44
N GLY A 89 -8.78 0.51 15.03
CA GLY A 89 -8.24 -0.77 15.50
C GLY A 89 -7.63 -1.62 14.38
N HIS A 90 -8.30 -1.67 13.22
CA HIS A 90 -7.80 -2.38 12.04
C HIS A 90 -6.48 -1.77 11.54
N MET A 91 -6.44 -0.44 11.43
CA MET A 91 -5.26 0.28 11.00
C MET A 91 -4.11 0.22 12.04
N ASP A 92 -4.40 -0.01 13.31
CA ASP A 92 -3.39 -0.04 14.37
C ASP A 92 -2.35 -1.14 14.16
N LEU A 93 -2.78 -2.30 13.70
CA LEU A 93 -1.88 -3.43 13.42
C LEU A 93 -0.82 -3.07 12.37
N GLU A 94 -1.15 -2.19 11.43
CA GLU A 94 -0.26 -1.82 10.33
C GLU A 94 0.53 -0.53 10.60
N MET A 95 -0.07 0.40 11.33
CA MET A 95 0.44 1.76 11.51
C MET A 95 1.22 1.96 12.81
N SER A 96 1.16 0.99 13.72
CA SER A 96 1.96 0.98 14.95
C SER A 96 3.45 0.86 14.70
N GLU A 97 3.85 0.34 13.54
CA GLU A 97 5.24 0.05 13.21
C GLU A 97 5.79 0.99 12.13
N GLY A 98 7.07 1.32 12.24
CA GLY A 98 7.79 2.09 11.23
C GLY A 98 7.65 3.62 11.33
N PRO A 99 7.93 4.36 10.25
CA PRO A 99 8.11 5.80 10.29
C PRO A 99 6.81 6.60 10.52
N ALA A 100 5.65 5.97 10.33
CA ALA A 100 4.35 6.57 10.58
C ALA A 100 3.90 6.45 12.06
N ALA A 101 4.56 5.61 12.86
CA ALA A 101 4.14 5.29 14.22
C ALA A 101 3.93 6.53 15.12
N PRO A 102 4.82 7.55 15.13
CA PRO A 102 4.60 8.74 15.96
C PRO A 102 3.33 9.53 15.57
N LEU A 103 3.08 9.66 14.26
CA LEU A 103 1.88 10.33 13.75
C LEU A 103 0.64 9.52 14.12
N TRP A 104 0.71 8.19 14.00
CA TRP A 104 -0.40 7.30 14.32
C TRP A 104 -0.76 7.33 15.81
N GLN A 105 0.23 7.32 16.70
CA GLN A 105 -0.02 7.46 18.14
C GLN A 105 -0.70 8.80 18.47
N HIS A 106 -0.33 9.88 17.78
CA HIS A 106 -0.99 11.18 17.91
C HIS A 106 -2.45 11.14 17.44
N ILE A 107 -2.73 10.51 16.29
CA ILE A 107 -4.09 10.29 15.77
C ILE A 107 -4.94 9.51 16.79
N LYS A 108 -4.40 8.43 17.37
CA LYS A 108 -5.11 7.65 18.40
C LYS A 108 -5.40 8.47 19.66
N ALA A 109 -4.45 9.28 20.11
CA ALA A 109 -4.65 10.16 21.26
C ALA A 109 -5.76 11.21 20.98
N LEU A 110 -5.78 11.79 19.78
CA LEU A 110 -6.84 12.71 19.36
C LEU A 110 -8.20 12.02 19.26
N ALA A 111 -8.26 10.83 18.65
CA ALA A 111 -9.48 10.03 18.55
C ALA A 111 -10.05 9.69 19.93
N ARG A 112 -9.19 9.33 20.89
CA ARG A 112 -9.61 9.09 22.28
C ARG A 112 -10.15 10.35 22.95
N ARG A 113 -9.48 11.50 22.80
CA ARG A 113 -9.97 12.78 23.34
C ARG A 113 -11.31 13.18 22.73
N LYS A 114 -11.49 12.96 21.42
CA LYS A 114 -12.75 13.17 20.71
C LYS A 114 -13.85 12.26 21.26
N HIS A 115 -13.55 10.97 21.44
CA HIS A 115 -14.47 9.99 22.03
C HIS A 115 -14.95 10.44 23.43
N GLU A 116 -14.01 10.79 24.30
CA GLU A 116 -14.31 11.22 25.68
C GLU A 116 -15.17 12.51 25.69
N ALA A 117 -14.83 13.50 24.86
CA ALA A 117 -15.58 14.76 24.77
C ALA A 117 -17.01 14.55 24.24
N THR A 118 -17.16 13.80 23.16
CA THR A 118 -18.46 13.51 22.54
C THR A 118 -19.34 12.61 23.43
N GLY A 119 -18.75 11.64 24.13
CA GLY A 119 -19.44 10.82 25.12
C GLY A 119 -19.97 11.67 26.28
N ALA A 120 -19.17 12.59 26.81
CA ALA A 120 -19.59 13.52 27.85
C ALA A 120 -20.74 14.44 27.37
N ARG A 121 -20.67 14.92 26.12
CA ARG A 121 -21.71 15.74 25.51
C ARG A 121 -23.03 14.99 25.37
N ILE A 122 -23.00 13.78 24.81
CA ILE A 122 -24.20 12.96 24.63
C ILE A 122 -24.81 12.59 25.99
N ALA A 123 -23.99 12.27 26.99
CA ALA A 123 -24.47 12.00 28.35
C ALA A 123 -25.13 13.23 29.00
N ALA A 124 -24.56 14.42 28.80
CA ALA A 124 -25.16 15.67 29.29
C ALA A 124 -26.51 15.95 28.61
N LEU A 125 -26.62 15.66 27.31
CA LEU A 125 -27.88 15.81 26.56
C LEU A 125 -28.94 14.81 27.06
N THR A 126 -28.62 13.52 27.20
CA THR A 126 -29.63 12.51 27.57
C THR A 126 -30.00 12.55 29.06
N GLY A 127 -29.10 13.01 29.94
CA GLY A 127 -29.30 12.99 31.40
C GLY A 127 -30.09 14.17 32.01
N GLN A 128 -30.40 15.22 31.24
CA GLN A 128 -31.10 16.41 31.75
C GLN A 128 -32.54 16.53 31.24
N PRO A 129 -33.48 17.06 32.07
CA PRO A 129 -34.84 17.36 31.64
C PRO A 129 -34.84 18.44 30.54
N PRO A 130 -35.85 18.44 29.64
CA PRO A 130 -35.84 19.24 28.40
C PRO A 130 -35.74 20.75 28.61
N GLU A 131 -36.18 21.29 29.75
CA GLU A 131 -36.11 22.73 30.06
C GLU A 131 -34.71 23.26 30.41
N GLY A 132 -33.72 22.39 30.63
CA GLY A 132 -32.33 22.76 30.97
C GLY A 132 -31.27 22.15 30.07
N ARG A 133 -31.68 21.49 28.98
CA ARG A 133 -30.78 20.75 28.09
C ARG A 133 -29.92 21.73 27.28
N PRO A 134 -28.59 21.56 27.25
CA PRO A 134 -27.73 22.35 26.38
C PRO A 134 -28.07 22.09 24.91
N ASP A 135 -27.72 23.04 24.04
CA ASP A 135 -27.89 22.89 22.60
C ASP A 135 -27.24 21.57 22.11
N ALA A 136 -27.86 20.89 21.16
CA ALA A 136 -27.33 19.63 20.61
C ALA A 136 -26.05 19.85 19.79
N THR A 137 -25.82 21.08 19.33
CA THR A 137 -24.63 21.44 18.55
C THR A 137 -23.33 21.22 19.33
N LEU A 138 -22.24 20.95 18.59
CA LEU A 138 -20.91 20.87 19.20
C LEU A 138 -20.41 22.27 19.60
N SER A 139 -19.82 22.35 20.79
CA SER A 139 -19.06 23.53 21.16
C SER A 139 -17.80 23.66 20.29
N GLU A 140 -17.32 24.90 20.11
CA GLU A 140 -16.09 25.19 19.38
C GLU A 140 -14.88 24.31 19.77
N PRO A 141 -14.55 24.07 21.05
CA PRO A 141 -13.45 23.18 21.42
C PRO A 141 -13.69 21.72 21.02
N GLU A 142 -14.93 21.24 21.01
CA GLU A 142 -15.26 19.88 20.57
C GLU A 142 -15.15 19.76 19.05
N ARG A 143 -15.68 20.74 18.31
CA ARG A 143 -15.58 20.80 16.84
C ARG A 143 -14.12 20.83 16.38
N ARG A 144 -13.25 21.53 17.10
CA ARG A 144 -11.79 21.52 16.83
C ARG A 144 -11.17 20.13 16.91
N LEU A 145 -11.64 19.24 17.80
CA LEU A 145 -11.11 17.87 17.87
C LEU A 145 -11.44 17.08 16.60
N PHE A 146 -12.63 17.27 16.02
CA PHE A 146 -13.00 16.66 14.74
C PHE A 146 -12.12 17.17 13.60
N HIS A 147 -11.96 18.49 13.49
CA HIS A 147 -11.13 19.10 12.45
C HIS A 147 -9.64 18.75 12.58
N GLU A 148 -9.10 18.75 13.81
CA GLU A 148 -7.71 18.37 14.06
C GLU A 148 -7.47 16.91 13.70
N LEU A 149 -8.39 16.02 14.07
CA LEU A 149 -8.32 14.61 13.70
C LEU A 149 -8.43 14.41 12.17
N ASP A 150 -9.36 15.07 11.48
CA ASP A 150 -9.47 15.01 10.01
C ASP A 150 -8.20 15.54 9.33
N ALA A 151 -7.61 16.62 9.85
CA ALA A 151 -6.39 17.18 9.33
C ALA A 151 -5.20 16.22 9.51
N GLN A 152 -5.05 15.60 10.68
CA GLN A 152 -3.99 14.63 10.93
C GLN A 152 -4.15 13.35 10.08
N LEU A 153 -5.38 12.88 9.89
CA LEU A 153 -5.68 11.77 8.97
C LEU A 153 -5.36 12.16 7.53
N GLY A 154 -5.72 13.37 7.10
CA GLY A 154 -5.35 13.90 5.79
C GLY A 154 -3.83 13.96 5.58
N GLN A 155 -3.08 14.40 6.59
CA GLN A 155 -1.61 14.39 6.57
C GLN A 155 -1.04 12.97 6.48
N ALA A 156 -1.63 12.00 7.20
CA ALA A 156 -1.26 10.59 7.08
C ALA A 156 -1.49 10.08 5.66
N GLY A 157 -2.66 10.35 5.08
CA GLY A 157 -2.98 10.01 3.69
C GLY A 157 -2.00 10.58 2.68
N ILE A 158 -1.59 11.85 2.83
CA ILE A 158 -0.56 12.48 1.97
C ILE A 158 0.79 11.76 2.11
N ARG A 159 1.20 11.43 3.34
CA ARG A 159 2.46 10.70 3.58
C ARG A 159 2.45 9.32 2.92
N PHE A 160 1.33 8.59 3.00
CA PHE A 160 1.19 7.30 2.31
C PHE A 160 1.23 7.44 0.79
N SER A 161 0.59 8.48 0.23
CA SER A 161 0.66 8.78 -1.20
C SER A 161 2.09 9.10 -1.66
N LEU A 162 2.83 9.90 -0.89
CA LEU A 162 4.25 10.21 -1.18
C LEU A 162 5.14 8.97 -1.08
N GLN A 163 4.92 8.13 -0.06
CA GLN A 163 5.66 6.88 0.10
C GLN A 163 5.36 5.92 -1.06
N ARG A 164 4.12 5.86 -1.53
CA ARG A 164 3.71 5.11 -2.72
C ARG A 164 4.46 5.60 -3.96
N HIS A 165 4.46 6.91 -4.22
CA HIS A 165 5.18 7.45 -5.39
C HIS A 165 6.66 7.12 -5.35
N ARG A 166 7.34 7.32 -4.22
CA ARG A 166 8.76 6.94 -4.07
C ARG A 166 9.01 5.46 -4.31
N ARG A 167 8.11 4.58 -3.86
CA ARG A 167 8.21 3.13 -4.08
C ARG A 167 7.95 2.74 -5.53
N VAL A 168 6.98 3.36 -6.18
CA VAL A 168 6.71 3.16 -7.61
C VAL A 168 7.89 3.63 -8.44
N ASP A 169 8.47 4.78 -8.13
CA ASP A 169 9.66 5.30 -8.82
C ASP A 169 10.87 4.38 -8.63
N ALA A 170 11.09 3.88 -7.41
CA ALA A 170 12.13 2.91 -7.11
C ALA A 170 11.91 1.57 -7.84
N ALA A 171 10.66 1.09 -7.89
CA ALA A 171 10.29 -0.13 -8.60
C ALA A 171 10.47 0.04 -10.11
N ALA A 172 10.05 1.17 -10.69
CA ALA A 172 10.23 1.51 -12.09
C ALA A 172 11.71 1.61 -12.48
N ALA A 173 12.52 2.26 -11.64
CA ALA A 173 13.97 2.33 -11.85
C ALA A 173 14.63 0.94 -11.80
N THR A 174 14.17 0.08 -10.89
CA THR A 174 14.66 -1.31 -10.79
C THR A 174 14.21 -2.14 -11.99
N GLN A 175 12.95 -2.02 -12.41
CA GLN A 175 12.43 -2.63 -13.63
C GLN A 175 13.26 -2.24 -14.85
N GLN A 176 13.56 -0.95 -15.01
CA GLN A 176 14.37 -0.47 -16.13
C GLN A 176 15.78 -1.08 -16.11
N ARG A 177 16.42 -1.17 -14.94
CA ARG A 177 17.74 -1.83 -14.80
C ARG A 177 17.67 -3.29 -15.19
N VAL A 178 16.68 -4.03 -14.69
CA VAL A 178 16.55 -5.46 -14.96
C VAL A 178 16.20 -5.73 -16.42
N MET A 179 15.31 -4.93 -17.03
CA MET A 179 14.99 -5.02 -18.45
C MET A 179 16.21 -4.71 -19.32
N THR A 180 17.04 -3.74 -18.92
CA THR A 180 18.31 -3.43 -19.59
C THR A 180 19.27 -4.61 -19.52
N ILE A 181 19.45 -5.22 -18.34
CA ILE A 181 20.29 -6.41 -18.15
C ILE A 181 19.80 -7.56 -19.02
N LEU A 182 18.50 -7.87 -18.99
CA LEU A 182 17.92 -8.91 -19.85
C LEU A 182 18.16 -8.65 -21.33
N THR A 183 17.94 -7.42 -21.78
CA THR A 183 18.12 -7.03 -23.19
C THR A 183 19.57 -7.21 -23.60
N VAL A 184 20.51 -6.75 -22.77
CA VAL A 184 21.96 -6.92 -23.01
C VAL A 184 22.34 -8.39 -23.03
N SER A 185 21.86 -9.19 -22.06
CA SER A 185 22.10 -10.63 -22.01
C SER A 185 21.52 -11.37 -23.22
N ALA A 186 20.32 -11.00 -23.67
CA ALA A 186 19.69 -11.57 -24.85
C ALA A 186 20.49 -11.24 -26.13
N VAL A 187 20.91 -9.99 -26.29
CA VAL A 187 21.76 -9.56 -27.43
C VAL A 187 23.08 -10.32 -27.40
N CYS A 188 23.76 -10.42 -26.25
CA CYS A 188 24.97 -11.22 -26.10
C CYS A 188 24.74 -12.69 -26.45
N GLY A 189 23.62 -13.29 -26.01
CA GLY A 189 23.24 -14.66 -26.35
C GLY A 189 23.05 -14.87 -27.85
N VAL A 190 22.36 -13.95 -28.54
CA VAL A 190 22.19 -14.00 -30.00
C VAL A 190 23.53 -13.92 -30.71
N VAL A 191 24.41 -12.99 -30.30
CA VAL A 191 25.76 -12.85 -30.86
C VAL A 191 26.57 -14.13 -30.68
N LEU A 192 26.54 -14.75 -29.49
CA LEU A 192 27.24 -16.00 -29.21
C LEU A 192 26.69 -17.17 -30.04
N CYS A 193 25.37 -17.25 -30.25
CA CYS A 193 24.76 -18.23 -31.15
C CYS A 193 25.24 -18.07 -32.61
N VAL A 194 25.28 -16.83 -33.11
CA VAL A 194 25.76 -16.54 -34.48
C VAL A 194 27.23 -16.92 -34.63
N ILE A 195 28.08 -16.53 -33.67
CA ILE A 195 29.51 -16.89 -33.67
C ILE A 195 29.67 -18.41 -33.62
N GLY A 196 28.93 -19.10 -32.75
CA GLY A 196 28.94 -20.56 -32.65
C GLY A 196 28.58 -21.23 -33.98
N LEU A 197 27.53 -20.77 -34.65
CA LEU A 197 27.13 -21.25 -35.99
C LEU A 197 28.24 -21.05 -37.04
N ILE A 198 28.90 -19.89 -37.03
CA ILE A 198 30.02 -19.59 -37.95
C ILE A 198 31.19 -20.56 -37.70
N PHE A 199 31.56 -20.79 -36.44
CA PHE A 199 32.62 -21.73 -36.09
C PHE A 199 32.28 -23.15 -36.50
N VAL A 200 31.07 -23.63 -36.20
CA VAL A 200 30.61 -24.97 -36.64
C VAL A 200 30.66 -25.08 -38.17
N ARG A 201 30.15 -24.09 -38.89
CA ARG A 201 30.13 -24.11 -40.35
C ARG A 201 31.55 -24.11 -40.95
N ARG A 202 32.45 -23.30 -40.40
CA ARG A 202 33.81 -23.15 -40.94
C ARG A 202 34.73 -24.31 -40.56
N TRP A 203 34.61 -24.84 -39.35
CA TRP A 203 35.55 -25.83 -38.79
C TRP A 203 35.03 -27.27 -38.79
N VAL A 204 33.72 -27.49 -38.89
CA VAL A 204 33.13 -28.86 -38.87
C VAL A 204 32.56 -29.26 -40.23
N LEU A 205 31.92 -28.32 -40.95
CA LEU A 205 31.26 -28.63 -42.23
C LEU A 205 32.18 -28.44 -43.45
N ARG A 206 33.08 -27.46 -43.43
CA ARG A 206 33.98 -27.13 -44.55
C ARG A 206 35.32 -27.89 -44.65
N PRO A 207 35.85 -28.60 -43.63
CA PRO A 207 37.08 -29.37 -43.79
C PRO A 207 36.87 -30.78 -44.37
N VAL A 208 35.69 -31.07 -44.92
CA VAL A 208 35.42 -32.28 -45.71
C VAL A 208 35.30 -31.89 -47.17
#